data_AF-A0AAV4BJM8-F1
#
_entry.id   AF-A0AAV4BJM8-F1
#
_cell.length_a   1.000
_cell.length_b   1.000
_cell.length_c   1.000
_cell.angle_alpha   90.00
_cell.angle_beta   90.00
_cell.angle_gamma   90.00
#
_symmetry.space_group_name_H-M   'P 1'
#
loop_
_entity.id
_entity.type
_entity.pdbx_description
1 polymer ?
#
loop_
_entity_poly.entity_id
_entity_poly.type
_entity_poly.pdbx_seq_one_letter_code
_entity_poly.pdbx_strand_id
1 'polypeptide(L)'
;MDTVVQWNIRGFRSTFEELKLLLNRSQSAVVALQECRLGEVSKLSLAELFEQLLKPFLVLGDFNAHSPAWGDSRRDGRGRMLEEFTAENDLIILNSGEQTFVHSAYHSTSAIDLAVASPSIAAKCS
;
A
#
# COMPACT_ATOMS: atom_id res chain seq x y z
N MET A 1 8.56 -3.38 -21.31
CA MET A 1 7.14 -3.01 -21.18
C MET A 1 6.92 -2.76 -19.71
N ASP A 2 6.51 -1.56 -19.34
CA ASP A 2 6.18 -1.25 -17.95
C ASP A 2 4.95 -2.08 -17.59
N THR A 3 5.17 -3.11 -16.75
CA THR A 3 4.15 -4.12 -16.46
C THR A 3 3.43 -3.70 -15.19
N VAL A 4 2.11 -3.88 -15.15
CA VAL A 4 1.33 -3.78 -13.91
C VAL A 4 1.42 -5.13 -13.21
N VAL A 5 1.90 -5.15 -11.97
CA VAL A 5 1.80 -6.33 -11.11
C VAL A 5 0.55 -6.20 -10.28
N GLN A 6 -0.40 -7.12 -10.47
CA GLN A 6 -1.55 -7.28 -9.61
C GLN A 6 -1.47 -8.63 -8.92
N TRP A 7 -1.50 -8.65 -7.60
CA TRP A 7 -1.40 -9.88 -6.83
C TRP A 7 -2.27 -9.86 -5.57
N ASN A 8 -3.17 -10.83 -5.51
CA ASN A 8 -3.80 -11.28 -4.26
C ASN A 8 -2.80 -12.10 -3.43
N ILE A 9 -2.18 -11.47 -2.44
CA ILE A 9 -1.05 -12.05 -1.71
C ILE A 9 -1.48 -12.94 -0.53
N ARG A 10 -2.76 -12.86 -0.10
CA ARG A 10 -3.31 -13.62 1.03
C ARG A 10 -2.46 -13.53 2.31
N GLY A 11 -1.90 -12.34 2.57
CA GLY A 11 -0.99 -12.08 3.69
C GLY A 11 0.47 -11.87 3.27
N PHE A 12 1.10 -10.86 3.87
CA PHE A 12 2.41 -10.37 3.44
C PHE A 12 3.59 -11.23 3.92
N ARG A 13 3.52 -11.78 5.14
CA ARG A 13 4.67 -12.46 5.78
C ARG A 13 5.15 -13.70 5.01
N SER A 14 4.22 -14.52 4.52
CA SER A 14 4.54 -15.76 3.81
C SER A 14 4.98 -15.54 2.37
N THR A 15 4.60 -14.41 1.77
CA THR A 15 4.78 -14.13 0.33
C THR A 15 5.83 -13.06 0.07
N PHE A 16 6.44 -12.48 1.12
CA PHE A 16 7.36 -11.36 0.99
C PHE A 16 8.56 -11.65 0.07
N GLU A 17 9.21 -12.81 0.24
CA GLU A 17 10.35 -13.18 -0.63
C GLU A 17 9.92 -13.39 -2.09
N GLU A 18 8.75 -14.01 -2.30
CA GLU A 18 8.20 -14.22 -3.64
C GLU A 18 7.82 -12.89 -4.31
N LEU A 19 7.26 -11.95 -3.54
CA LEU A 19 6.96 -10.59 -3.99
C LEU A 19 8.22 -9.83 -4.38
N LYS A 20 9.28 -9.90 -3.58
CA LYS A 20 10.58 -9.32 -3.95
C LYS A 20 11.12 -9.91 -5.25
N LEU A 21 11.09 -11.23 -5.40
CA LEU A 21 11.55 -11.89 -6.62
C LEU A 21 10.71 -11.46 -7.85
N LEU A 22 9.39 -11.35 -7.68
CA LEU A 22 8.48 -10.91 -8.74
C LEU A 22 8.75 -9.46 -9.16
N LEU A 23 8.89 -8.54 -8.21
CA LEU A 23 9.14 -7.13 -8.51
C LEU A 23 10.50 -6.92 -9.17
N ASN A 24 11.55 -7.58 -8.66
CA ASN A 24 12.87 -7.53 -9.28
C ASN A 24 12.87 -8.04 -10.73
N ARG A 25 12.15 -9.15 -11.00
CA ARG A 25 12.05 -9.72 -12.34
C ARG A 25 11.22 -8.86 -13.29
N SER A 26 10.11 -8.30 -12.79
CA SER A 26 9.14 -7.58 -13.62
C SER A 26 9.50 -6.12 -13.87
N GLN A 27 10.35 -5.51 -13.01
CA GLN A 27 10.69 -4.08 -13.05
C GLN A 27 9.41 -3.22 -13.14
N SER A 28 8.41 -3.56 -12.32
CA SER A 28 7.08 -2.96 -12.41
C SER A 28 7.04 -1.59 -11.76
N ALA A 29 6.44 -0.63 -12.46
CA ALA A 29 6.17 0.70 -11.95
C ALA A 29 4.82 0.79 -11.21
N VAL A 30 3.88 -0.13 -11.49
CA VAL A 30 2.56 -0.15 -10.86
C VAL A 30 2.34 -1.48 -10.16
N VAL A 31 2.03 -1.44 -8.87
CA VAL A 31 1.78 -2.62 -8.05
C VAL A 31 0.42 -2.49 -7.36
N ALA A 32 -0.45 -3.47 -7.57
CA ALA A 32 -1.73 -3.60 -6.91
C ALA A 32 -1.73 -4.85 -6.01
N LEU A 33 -1.82 -4.67 -4.69
CA LEU A 33 -1.81 -5.76 -3.70
C LEU A 33 -3.22 -5.96 -3.12
N GLN A 34 -3.73 -7.19 -3.14
CA GLN A 34 -5.02 -7.51 -2.50
C GLN A 34 -4.85 -8.51 -1.37
N GLU A 35 -5.77 -8.45 -0.39
CA GLU A 35 -5.73 -9.27 0.83
C GLU A 35 -4.39 -9.11 1.59
N CYS A 36 -3.86 -7.88 1.61
CA CYS A 36 -2.56 -7.58 2.19
C CYS A 36 -2.71 -7.44 3.71
N ARG A 37 -2.89 -8.56 4.40
CA ARG A 37 -2.87 -8.55 5.86
C ARG A 37 -1.43 -8.32 6.33
N LEU A 38 -1.12 -7.06 6.62
CA LEU A 38 0.13 -6.65 7.25
C LEU A 38 0.15 -7.21 8.68
N GLY A 39 0.76 -8.37 8.87
CA GLY A 39 1.06 -8.90 10.19
C GLY A 39 2.22 -8.14 10.83
N GLU A 40 3.21 -8.87 11.36
CA GLU A 40 4.48 -8.31 11.85
C GLU A 40 5.41 -7.87 10.70
N VAL A 41 4.92 -7.01 9.80
CA VAL A 41 5.74 -6.43 8.74
C VAL A 41 6.51 -5.24 9.31
N SER A 42 7.83 -5.25 9.16
CA SER A 42 8.69 -4.16 9.62
C SER A 42 8.81 -3.05 8.57
N LYS A 43 9.11 -1.81 9.02
CA LYS A 43 9.44 -0.70 8.11
C LYS A 43 10.64 -1.04 7.21
N LEU A 44 11.61 -1.80 7.71
CA LEU A 44 12.78 -2.23 6.93
C LEU A 44 12.36 -3.12 5.75
N SER A 45 11.47 -4.07 5.99
CA SER A 45 10.93 -4.93 4.92
C SER A 45 10.14 -4.12 3.88
N LEU A 46 9.41 -3.09 4.30
CA LEU A 46 8.77 -2.17 3.36
C LEU A 46 9.79 -1.36 2.56
N ALA A 47 10.85 -0.85 3.20
CA ALA A 47 11.91 -0.11 2.50
C ALA A 47 12.55 -0.98 1.41
N GLU A 48 12.94 -2.21 1.74
CA GLU A 48 13.50 -3.18 0.79
C GLU A 48 12.56 -3.45 -0.39
N LEU A 49 11.24 -3.47 -0.16
CA LEU A 49 10.25 -3.67 -1.22
C LEU A 49 10.17 -2.45 -2.14
N PHE A 50 10.07 -1.25 -1.57
CA PHE A 50 9.91 -0.02 -2.33
C PHE A 50 11.18 0.36 -3.10
N GLU A 51 12.37 -0.02 -2.61
CA GLU A 51 13.65 0.13 -3.33
C GLU A 51 13.72 -0.68 -4.63
N GLN A 52 12.95 -1.76 -4.75
CA GLN A 52 12.93 -2.62 -5.94
C GLN A 52 11.97 -2.12 -7.03
N LEU A 53 11.14 -1.12 -6.72
CA LEU A 53 10.18 -0.58 -7.66
C LEU A 53 10.87 0.34 -8.68
N LEU A 54 10.47 0.22 -9.94
CA LEU A 54 10.94 1.14 -10.98
C LEU A 54 10.32 2.51 -10.74
N LYS A 55 11.16 3.51 -10.44
CA LYS A 55 10.70 4.90 -10.33
C LYS A 55 10.43 5.46 -11.74
N PRO A 56 9.32 6.20 -11.95
CA PRO A 56 8.34 6.58 -10.94
C PRO A 56 7.28 5.49 -10.73
N PHE A 57 6.85 5.27 -9.48
CA PHE A 57 5.95 4.17 -9.14
C PHE A 57 4.61 4.61 -8.50
N LEU A 58 3.66 3.67 -8.55
CA LEU A 58 2.37 3.66 -7.87
C LEU A 58 2.17 2.29 -7.18
N VAL A 59 1.91 2.29 -5.88
CA VAL A 59 1.52 1.11 -5.10
C VAL A 59 0.12 1.35 -4.56
N LEU A 60 -0.81 0.45 -4.81
CA LEU A 60 -2.16 0.52 -4.26
C LEU A 60 -2.64 -0.84 -3.80
N GLY A 61 -3.66 -0.88 -2.93
CA GLY A 61 -4.19 -2.15 -2.50
C GLY A 61 -5.05 -2.11 -1.25
N ASP A 62 -5.54 -3.29 -0.86
CA ASP A 62 -6.21 -3.51 0.42
C ASP A 62 -5.16 -3.85 1.49
N PHE A 63 -4.71 -2.83 2.22
CA PHE A 63 -3.70 -2.95 3.28
C PHE A 63 -4.30 -3.39 4.62
N ASN A 64 -5.64 -3.44 4.73
CA ASN A 64 -6.35 -3.71 5.97
C ASN A 64 -5.85 -2.84 7.15
N ALA A 65 -5.38 -1.62 6.90
CA ALA A 65 -4.80 -0.73 7.90
C ALA A 65 -5.67 0.52 8.05
N HIS A 66 -5.82 0.99 9.29
CA HIS A 66 -6.70 2.13 9.58
C HIS A 66 -5.86 3.35 9.89
N SER A 67 -6.09 4.45 9.16
CA SER A 67 -5.53 5.74 9.54
C SER A 67 -6.31 6.95 9.02
N PRO A 68 -6.36 8.06 9.78
CA PRO A 68 -6.91 9.32 9.30
C PRO A 68 -6.21 9.88 8.07
N ALA A 69 -4.93 9.56 7.86
CA ALA A 69 -4.16 10.01 6.70
C ALA A 69 -4.74 9.57 5.34
N TRP A 70 -5.55 8.50 5.31
CA TRP A 70 -6.27 8.05 4.10
C TRP A 70 -7.78 7.90 4.31
N GLY A 71 -8.33 8.51 5.36
CA GLY A 71 -9.79 8.65 5.53
C GLY A 71 -10.47 7.73 6.53
N ASP A 72 -9.75 6.87 7.28
CA ASP A 72 -10.41 6.11 8.36
C ASP A 72 -10.44 6.95 9.65
N SER A 73 -11.56 6.93 10.37
CA SER A 73 -11.66 7.64 11.65
C SER A 73 -10.76 7.04 12.74
N ARG A 74 -10.29 5.80 12.56
CA ARG A 74 -9.43 5.09 13.51
C ARG A 74 -7.98 5.13 13.04
N ARG A 75 -7.06 4.97 14.00
CA ARG A 75 -5.64 4.71 13.74
C ARG A 75 -5.23 3.44 14.47
N ASP A 76 -4.84 2.41 13.72
CA ASP A 76 -4.28 1.18 14.31
C ASP A 76 -2.74 1.14 14.19
N GLY A 77 -2.11 0.09 14.74
CA GLY A 77 -0.65 -0.03 14.72
C GLY A 77 -0.06 -0.12 13.32
N ARG A 78 -0.78 -0.78 12.39
CA ARG A 78 -0.39 -0.90 10.98
C ARG A 78 -0.50 0.45 10.28
N GLY A 79 -1.59 1.17 10.54
CA GLY A 79 -1.82 2.51 10.02
C GLY A 79 -0.74 3.49 10.46
N ARG A 80 -0.43 3.52 11.76
CA ARG A 80 0.69 4.33 12.29
C ARG A 80 2.02 3.99 11.63
N MET A 81 2.35 2.71 11.50
CA MET A 81 3.61 2.27 10.89
C MET A 81 3.70 2.72 9.42
N LEU A 82 2.62 2.59 8.64
CA LEU A 82 2.56 3.04 7.26
C LEU A 82 2.61 4.56 7.13
N GLU A 83 1.91 5.32 7.98
CA GLU A 83 2.01 6.78 8.01
C GLU A 83 3.46 7.24 8.21
N GLU A 84 4.12 6.72 9.23
CA GLU A 84 5.52 7.04 9.51
C GLU A 84 6.43 6.63 8.35
N PHE A 85 6.24 5.43 7.80
CA PHE A 85 6.99 4.96 6.64
C PHE A 85 6.82 5.87 5.41
N THR A 86 5.59 6.28 5.09
CA THR A 86 5.35 7.18 3.96
C THR A 86 6.00 8.55 4.16
N ALA A 87 5.94 9.11 5.38
CA ALA A 87 6.55 10.38 5.71
C ALA A 87 8.10 10.31 5.67
N GLU A 88 8.69 9.21 6.14
CA GLU A 88 10.14 8.98 6.16
C GLU A 88 10.73 8.81 4.74
N ASN A 89 9.93 8.35 3.77
CA ASN A 89 10.39 7.96 2.43
C ASN A 89 9.90 8.89 1.30
N ASP A 90 9.37 10.07 1.63
CA ASP A 90 8.82 11.04 0.67
C ASP A 90 7.77 10.43 -0.28
N LEU A 91 6.89 9.59 0.29
CA LEU A 91 5.82 8.93 -0.45
C LEU A 91 4.51 9.67 -0.23
N ILE A 92 3.75 9.82 -1.31
CA ILE A 92 2.50 10.60 -1.28
C ILE A 92 1.30 9.67 -1.25
N ILE A 93 0.44 9.86 -0.25
CA ILE A 93 -0.86 9.20 -0.17
C ILE A 93 -1.81 9.87 -1.16
N LEU A 94 -2.44 9.08 -2.02
CA LEU A 94 -3.33 9.57 -3.09
C LEU A 94 -4.82 9.45 -2.75
N ASN A 95 -5.16 8.85 -1.61
CA ASN A 95 -6.55 8.67 -1.19
C ASN A 95 -7.27 10.02 -1.01
N SER A 96 -8.52 10.08 -1.44
CA SER A 96 -9.38 11.26 -1.28
C SER A 96 -9.94 11.44 0.14
N GLY A 97 -9.80 10.43 1.00
CA GLY A 97 -10.42 10.36 2.32
C GLY A 97 -11.78 9.65 2.34
N GLU A 98 -12.29 9.20 1.19
CA GLU A 98 -13.54 8.45 1.10
C GLU A 98 -13.43 7.04 1.69
N GLN A 99 -14.56 6.50 2.15
CA GLN A 99 -14.63 5.13 2.69
C GLN A 99 -14.54 4.12 1.54
N THR A 100 -13.72 3.08 1.73
CA THR A 100 -13.42 2.09 0.69
C THR A 100 -14.03 0.73 0.97
N PHE A 101 -14.49 0.49 2.20
CA PHE A 101 -15.12 -0.75 2.62
C PHE A 101 -16.42 -0.51 3.39
N VAL A 102 -17.43 -1.33 3.10
CA VAL A 102 -18.74 -1.31 3.78
C VAL A 102 -19.01 -2.68 4.39
N HIS A 103 -19.16 -2.73 5.71
CA HIS A 103 -19.56 -3.94 6.42
C HIS A 103 -21.08 -3.98 6.58
N SER A 104 -21.77 -4.61 5.62
CA SER A 104 -23.24 -4.63 5.56
C SER A 104 -23.92 -5.09 6.86
N ALA A 105 -23.41 -6.14 7.50
CA ALA A 105 -24.03 -6.70 8.71
C ALA A 105 -23.91 -5.80 9.96
N TYR A 106 -22.94 -4.89 10.00
CA TYR A 106 -22.72 -3.97 11.14
C TYR A 106 -23.02 -2.52 10.78
N HIS A 107 -23.48 -2.27 9.54
CA HIS A 107 -23.73 -0.93 9.01
C HIS A 107 -22.58 0.07 9.24
N SER A 108 -21.34 -0.43 9.21
CA SER A 108 -20.14 0.35 9.44
C SER A 108 -19.32 0.48 8.16
N THR A 109 -18.58 1.57 8.04
CA THR A 109 -17.65 1.80 6.92
C THR A 109 -16.22 1.95 7.43
N SER A 110 -15.26 1.75 6.54
CA SER A 110 -13.84 1.98 6.82
C SER A 110 -13.07 2.36 5.57
N ALA A 111 -11.92 3.00 5.74
CA ALA A 111 -10.95 3.22 4.67
C ALA A 111 -9.73 2.33 4.95
N ILE A 112 -9.67 1.20 4.23
CA ILE A 112 -8.63 0.18 4.41
C ILE A 112 -7.81 -0.07 3.14
N ASP A 113 -8.27 0.48 2.02
CA ASP A 113 -7.51 0.53 0.79
C ASP A 113 -6.63 1.78 0.79
N LEU A 114 -5.37 1.61 0.45
CA LEU A 114 -4.36 2.66 0.46
C LEU A 114 -3.68 2.71 -0.90
N ALA A 115 -3.54 3.92 -1.44
CA ALA A 115 -2.77 4.24 -2.63
C ALA A 115 -1.63 5.19 -2.27
N VAL A 116 -0.40 4.78 -2.58
CA VAL A 116 0.84 5.49 -2.31
C VAL A 116 1.64 5.61 -3.61
N ALA A 117 2.22 6.78 -3.87
CA ALA A 117 2.97 7.01 -5.08
C ALA A 117 4.25 7.79 -4.85
N SER A 118 5.17 7.67 -5.81
CA SER A 118 6.28 8.61 -5.93
C SER A 118 5.79 10.03 -6.27
N PRO A 119 6.49 11.10 -5.86
CA PRO A 119 6.04 12.48 -6.05
C PRO A 119 5.67 12.82 -7.51
N SER A 120 6.42 12.28 -8.47
CA SER A 120 6.18 12.51 -9.90
C SER A 120 4.91 11.84 -10.47
N ILE A 121 4.45 10.72 -9.88
CA ILE A 121 3.13 10.17 -10.20
C ILE A 121 2.06 10.97 -9.48
N ALA A 122 2.26 11.32 -8.21
CA ALA A 122 1.30 12.09 -7.43
C ALA A 122 0.95 13.43 -8.09
N ALA A 123 1.94 14.13 -8.65
CA ALA A 123 1.73 15.39 -9.38
C ALA A 123 0.88 15.26 -10.65
N LYS A 124 0.60 14.04 -11.13
CA LYS A 124 -0.30 13.76 -12.27
C LYS A 124 -1.72 13.37 -11.84
N CYS A 125 -1.94 13.15 -10.55
CA CYS A 125 -3.22 12.71 -9.98
C CYS A 125 -4.03 13.87 -9.37
N SER A 126 -3.46 15.08 -9.35
CA SER A 126 -4.07 16.33 -8.88
C SER A 126 -4.86 17.05 -9.95
#